data_AF-A0A1Q5TGE4-F1
#
_entry.id   AF-A0A1Q5TGE4-F1
#
_cell.length_a   1.000
_cell.length_b   1.000
_cell.length_c   1.000
_cell.angle_alpha   90.00
_cell.angle_beta   90.00
_cell.angle_gamma   90.00
#
_symmetry.space_group_name_H-M   'P 1'
#
loop_
_entity.id
_entity.type
_entity.pdbx_description
1 polymer ?
#
loop_
_entity_poly.entity_id
_entity_poly.type
_entity_poly.pdbx_seq_one_letter_code
_entity_poly.pdbx_strand_id
1 'polypeptide(L)'
;MTTQGPLTSWLLSATPQALKRATTHPFLAAAGSGTLSKETLSQWLSQDRLYAQSYIRFIGMLLTKIRLPANTPSTETLVNPTIEQTIIDVLIDALVNIRTELHFFESTAVQYGLDLTAIPPDEGGGSGAISTTGSGSCPGFTGAICGATNNSVSQAESGEINENSTTNPRENLHNLCKSQGECQMQAGSEICSPPTGHTGTSAAPTTPDCEPCQPSRLTSAAPPEQGPVFFAANRITRAYIDMFMSAGSPGVSALEGIAVLWATEVCYLRAWRYAASYGKKKAAAGKADVDADGGALREKFIPNWSSKEFEGFVNRIGDVLDEMVGKMKGVEETEVLRARCLEWWKQVVWLEERFWPDMD
;
A
#
# COMPACT_ATOMS: atom_id res chain seq x y z
N MET A 1 18.24 -31.97 -3.87
CA MET A 1 18.61 -30.70 -4.54
C MET A 1 17.64 -30.52 -5.69
N THR A 2 16.86 -29.43 -5.69
CA THR A 2 15.96 -29.09 -6.80
C THR A 2 16.82 -28.80 -8.03
N THR A 3 16.36 -29.19 -9.21
CA THR A 3 17.14 -29.11 -10.46
C THR A 3 17.24 -27.70 -11.05
N GLN A 4 16.61 -26.71 -10.41
CA GLN A 4 16.39 -25.36 -10.98
C GLN A 4 17.21 -24.23 -10.32
N GLY A 5 18.12 -24.56 -9.39
CA GLY A 5 18.95 -23.55 -8.71
C GLY A 5 18.16 -22.62 -7.75
N PRO A 6 18.74 -21.46 -7.38
CA PRO A 6 18.08 -20.48 -6.52
C PRO A 6 16.70 -20.08 -7.05
N LEU A 7 15.71 -19.94 -6.16
CA LEU A 7 14.34 -19.56 -6.51
C LEU A 7 14.34 -18.19 -7.19
N THR A 8 15.05 -17.21 -6.64
CA THR A 8 15.16 -15.85 -7.21
C THR A 8 15.63 -15.87 -8.67
N SER A 9 16.69 -16.62 -8.96
CA SER A 9 17.26 -16.76 -10.30
C SER A 9 16.27 -17.39 -11.28
N TRP A 10 15.54 -18.41 -10.82
CA TRP A 10 14.51 -19.06 -11.64
C TRP A 10 13.34 -18.11 -11.94
N LEU A 11 12.82 -17.38 -10.95
CA LEU A 11 11.73 -16.41 -11.13
C LEU A 11 12.11 -15.33 -12.16
N LEU A 12 13.31 -14.76 -12.05
CA LEU A 12 13.82 -13.78 -13.03
C LEU A 12 13.88 -14.33 -14.46
N SER A 13 14.23 -15.60 -14.60
CA SER A 13 14.36 -16.28 -15.89
C SER A 13 13.02 -16.71 -16.49
N ALA A 14 11.96 -16.78 -15.68
CA ALA A 14 10.67 -17.33 -16.10
C ALA A 14 9.87 -16.39 -17.02
N THR A 15 9.98 -15.07 -16.83
CA THR A 15 9.22 -14.08 -17.61
C THR A 15 10.07 -12.90 -18.08
N PRO A 16 11.17 -13.11 -18.82
CA PRO A 16 12.16 -12.07 -19.12
C PRO A 16 11.58 -10.91 -19.92
N GLN A 17 10.66 -11.19 -20.85
CA GLN A 17 10.05 -10.14 -21.68
C GLN A 17 9.03 -9.30 -20.92
N ALA A 18 8.20 -9.93 -20.08
CA ALA A 18 7.24 -9.21 -19.25
C ALA A 18 7.97 -8.35 -18.21
N LEU A 19 9.02 -8.90 -17.58
CA LEU A 19 9.87 -8.16 -16.65
C LEU A 19 10.55 -6.97 -17.32
N LYS A 20 11.04 -7.14 -18.55
CA LYS A 20 11.62 -6.03 -19.31
C LYS A 20 10.59 -4.92 -19.51
N ARG A 21 9.37 -5.24 -19.99
CA ARG A 21 8.32 -4.21 -20.19
C ARG A 21 7.94 -3.52 -18.88
N ALA A 22 7.82 -4.27 -17.79
CA ALA A 22 7.51 -3.74 -16.47
C ALA A 22 8.58 -2.76 -15.93
N THR A 23 9.84 -2.96 -16.31
CA THR A 23 10.98 -2.21 -15.75
C THR A 23 11.61 -1.22 -16.73
N THR A 24 11.13 -1.14 -17.97
CA THR A 24 11.62 -0.20 -18.99
C THR A 24 10.49 0.60 -19.64
N HIS A 25 9.55 1.06 -18.82
CA HIS A 25 8.38 1.83 -19.25
C HIS A 25 8.76 3.22 -19.81
N PRO A 26 8.02 3.78 -20.80
CA PRO A 26 8.22 5.15 -21.27
C PRO A 26 8.21 6.21 -20.17
N PHE A 27 7.38 6.04 -19.14
CA PHE A 27 7.37 6.90 -17.94
C PHE A 27 8.77 7.01 -17.30
N LEU A 28 9.46 5.88 -17.14
CA LEU A 28 10.80 5.83 -16.53
C LEU A 28 11.85 6.49 -17.42
N ALA A 29 11.71 6.38 -18.75
CA ALA A 29 12.59 7.07 -19.70
C ALA A 29 12.36 8.60 -19.66
N ALA A 30 11.10 9.05 -19.55
CA ALA A 30 10.74 10.45 -19.38
C ALA A 30 11.27 11.00 -18.05
N ALA A 31 11.11 10.24 -16.97
CA ALA A 31 11.64 10.58 -15.64
C ALA A 31 13.17 10.74 -15.66
N GLY A 32 13.88 9.77 -16.24
CA GLY A 32 15.33 9.79 -16.33
C GLY A 32 15.90 10.89 -17.26
N SER A 33 15.12 11.33 -18.26
CA SER A 33 15.50 12.42 -19.18
C SER A 33 15.15 13.81 -18.67
N GLY A 34 14.34 13.90 -17.61
CA GLY A 34 13.86 15.16 -17.04
C GLY A 34 12.72 15.80 -17.86
N THR A 35 11.99 15.00 -18.63
CA THR A 35 10.88 15.46 -19.49
C THR A 35 9.50 15.21 -18.89
N LEU A 36 9.42 14.49 -17.76
CA LEU A 36 8.18 14.22 -17.06
C LEU A 36 7.63 15.48 -16.37
N SER A 37 6.36 15.81 -16.61
CA SER A 37 5.72 16.98 -16.00
C SER A 37 5.45 16.78 -14.50
N LYS A 38 5.32 17.88 -13.74
CA LYS A 38 4.86 17.84 -12.34
C LYS A 38 3.48 17.23 -12.17
N GLU A 39 2.58 17.43 -13.14
CA GLU A 39 1.21 16.91 -13.10
C GLU A 39 1.21 15.38 -13.17
N THR A 40 1.88 14.83 -14.18
CA THR A 40 2.02 13.37 -14.35
C THR A 40 2.76 12.75 -13.17
N LEU A 41 3.80 13.42 -12.66
CA LEU A 41 4.52 12.99 -11.46
C LEU A 41 3.60 12.96 -10.23
N SER A 42 2.78 14.00 -10.03
CA SER A 42 1.83 14.10 -8.91
C SER A 42 0.78 12.99 -8.96
N GLN A 43 0.21 12.73 -10.15
CA GLN A 43 -0.76 11.67 -10.36
C GLN A 43 -0.17 10.30 -10.00
N TRP A 44 1.02 9.97 -10.50
CA TRP A 44 1.71 8.73 -10.15
C TRP A 44 2.02 8.66 -8.64
N LEU A 45 2.62 9.71 -8.07
CA LEU A 45 3.06 9.73 -6.68
C LEU A 45 1.88 9.59 -5.70
N SER A 46 0.72 10.14 -6.05
CA SER A 46 -0.51 9.98 -5.27
C SER A 46 -0.94 8.51 -5.16
N GLN A 47 -0.80 7.75 -6.25
CA GLN A 47 -1.14 6.32 -6.32
C GLN A 47 -0.08 5.46 -5.64
N ASP A 48 1.20 5.80 -5.84
CA ASP A 48 2.34 5.15 -5.17
C ASP A 48 2.27 5.31 -3.64
N ARG A 49 1.75 6.44 -3.17
CA ARG A 49 1.47 6.65 -1.73
C ARG A 49 0.40 5.69 -1.20
N LEU A 50 -0.67 5.43 -1.95
CA LEU A 50 -1.71 4.48 -1.54
C LEU A 50 -1.18 3.04 -1.55
N TYR A 51 -0.37 2.70 -2.54
CA TYR A 51 0.38 1.46 -2.59
C TYR A 51 1.27 1.29 -1.34
N ALA A 52 2.10 2.27 -1.01
CA ALA A 52 2.98 2.25 0.16
C ALA A 52 2.22 2.10 1.50
N GLN A 53 1.05 2.72 1.63
CA GLN A 53 0.19 2.53 2.81
C GLN A 53 -0.36 1.11 2.94
N SER A 54 -0.63 0.43 1.82
CA SER A 54 -1.09 -0.96 1.82
C SER A 54 0.05 -1.96 2.07
N TYR A 55 1.25 -1.63 1.62
CA TYR A 55 2.47 -2.38 1.88
C TYR A 55 2.70 -2.57 3.39
N ILE A 56 2.50 -1.52 4.21
CA ILE A 56 2.58 -1.63 5.69
C ILE A 56 1.69 -2.75 6.24
N ARG A 57 0.44 -2.81 5.77
CA ARG A 57 -0.52 -3.83 6.22
C ARG A 57 -0.08 -5.22 5.79
N PHE A 58 0.38 -5.35 4.55
CA PHE A 58 0.91 -6.61 4.02
C PHE A 58 2.09 -7.13 4.84
N ILE A 59 3.10 -6.31 5.11
CA ILE A 59 4.24 -6.71 5.94
C ILE A 59 3.80 -7.06 7.36
N GLY A 60 2.86 -6.30 7.93
CA GLY A 60 2.23 -6.63 9.21
C GLY A 60 1.62 -8.04 9.20
N MET A 61 0.90 -8.42 8.14
CA MET A 61 0.35 -9.76 8.00
C MET A 61 1.44 -10.83 7.87
N LEU A 62 2.54 -10.56 7.15
CA LEU A 62 3.67 -11.50 7.08
C LEU A 62 4.33 -11.74 8.44
N LEU A 63 4.53 -10.67 9.23
CA LEU A 63 5.08 -10.77 10.58
C LEU A 63 4.26 -11.71 11.47
N THR A 64 2.92 -11.68 11.36
CA THR A 64 2.06 -12.58 12.15
C THR A 64 2.24 -14.06 11.83
N LYS A 65 2.82 -14.40 10.66
CA LYS A 65 3.05 -15.79 10.24
C LYS A 65 4.32 -16.37 10.84
N ILE A 66 5.26 -15.55 11.29
CA ILE A 66 6.59 -16.00 11.73
C ILE A 66 6.56 -16.31 13.21
N ARG A 67 7.06 -17.50 13.57
CA ARG A 67 7.17 -17.95 14.97
C ARG A 67 8.63 -18.00 15.38
N LEU A 68 9.02 -17.11 16.27
CA LEU A 68 10.37 -17.15 16.83
C LEU A 68 10.57 -18.41 17.69
N PRO A 69 11.75 -19.05 17.63
CA PRO A 69 12.07 -20.18 18.50
C PRO A 69 12.02 -19.78 19.98
N ALA A 70 11.38 -20.59 20.82
CA ALA A 70 11.28 -20.37 22.27
C ALA A 70 12.46 -20.96 23.07
N ASN A 71 13.49 -21.44 22.39
CA ASN A 71 14.58 -22.20 23.02
C ASN A 71 15.46 -21.28 23.88
N THR A 72 15.88 -21.78 25.05
CA THR A 72 16.85 -21.09 25.90
C THR A 72 18.18 -20.94 25.14
N PRO A 73 18.77 -19.73 25.06
CA PRO A 73 20.05 -19.54 24.39
C PRO A 73 21.11 -20.43 25.07
N SER A 74 21.74 -21.32 24.31
CA SER A 74 22.78 -22.21 24.81
C SER A 74 24.08 -21.42 24.98
N THR A 75 24.67 -21.44 26.17
CA THR A 75 25.68 -20.49 26.69
C THR A 75 27.07 -20.52 26.02
N GLU A 76 27.29 -21.25 24.91
CA GLU A 76 28.68 -21.50 24.45
C GLU A 76 29.06 -21.03 23.05
N THR A 77 28.17 -20.48 22.23
CA THR A 77 28.58 -19.85 20.96
C THR A 77 27.61 -18.73 20.56
N LEU A 78 28.11 -17.67 19.93
CA LEU A 78 27.28 -16.70 19.18
C LEU A 78 26.52 -17.49 18.11
N VAL A 79 25.29 -17.88 18.41
CA VAL A 79 24.46 -18.69 17.50
C VAL A 79 24.15 -17.83 16.27
N ASN A 80 24.47 -18.33 15.08
CA ASN A 80 24.02 -17.72 13.83
C ASN A 80 22.49 -17.52 13.88
N PRO A 81 21.96 -16.37 13.42
CA PRO A 81 20.53 -16.12 13.48
C PRO A 81 19.74 -17.24 12.79
N THR A 82 18.64 -17.65 13.41
CA THR A 82 17.69 -18.57 12.80
C THR A 82 17.01 -17.91 11.59
N ILE A 83 16.50 -18.71 10.65
CA ILE A 83 15.84 -18.16 9.46
C ILE A 83 14.62 -17.34 9.85
N GLU A 84 13.90 -17.74 10.90
CA GLU A 84 12.77 -16.99 11.46
C GLU A 84 13.19 -15.61 11.97
N GLN A 85 14.36 -15.51 12.61
CA GLN A 85 14.93 -14.21 13.03
C GLN A 85 15.31 -13.38 11.81
N THR A 86 15.99 -13.95 10.82
CA THR A 86 16.38 -13.22 9.59
C THR A 86 15.17 -12.73 8.79
N ILE A 87 14.09 -13.54 8.70
CA ILE A 87 12.83 -13.10 8.08
C ILE A 87 12.25 -11.90 8.84
N ILE A 88 12.17 -11.98 10.17
CA ILE A 88 11.65 -10.88 10.98
C ILE A 88 12.48 -9.61 10.82
N ASP A 89 13.80 -9.71 10.84
CA ASP A 89 14.70 -8.57 10.65
C ASP A 89 14.45 -7.88 9.30
N VAL A 90 14.34 -8.67 8.22
CA VAL A 90 14.05 -8.13 6.87
C VAL A 90 12.65 -7.49 6.80
N LEU A 91 11.64 -8.08 7.43
CA LEU A 91 10.29 -7.51 7.47
C LEU A 91 10.22 -6.22 8.31
N ILE A 92 10.99 -6.13 9.41
CA ILE A 92 11.11 -4.91 10.20
C ILE A 92 11.84 -3.83 9.39
N ASP A 93 12.94 -4.17 8.73
CA ASP A 93 13.64 -3.26 7.81
C ASP A 93 12.68 -2.72 6.74
N ALA A 94 11.85 -3.59 6.15
CA ALA A 94 10.83 -3.19 5.17
C ALA A 94 9.83 -2.15 5.74
N LEU A 95 9.35 -2.35 6.97
CA LEU A 95 8.47 -1.39 7.64
C LEU A 95 9.17 -0.06 7.96
N VAL A 96 10.44 -0.11 8.35
CA VAL A 96 11.23 1.09 8.61
C VAL A 96 11.45 1.88 7.31
N ASN A 97 11.79 1.18 6.23
CA ASN A 97 11.99 1.78 4.91
C ASN A 97 10.71 2.43 4.41
N ILE A 98 9.60 1.70 4.34
CA ILE A 98 8.34 2.25 3.77
C ILE A 98 7.78 3.42 4.60
N ARG A 99 7.94 3.41 5.94
CA ARG A 99 7.58 4.55 6.79
C ARG A 99 8.44 5.77 6.47
N THR A 100 9.74 5.55 6.25
CA THR A 100 10.67 6.63 5.88
C THR A 100 10.34 7.17 4.49
N GLU A 101 9.98 6.30 3.56
CA GLU A 101 9.55 6.67 2.21
C GLU A 101 8.27 7.53 2.21
N LEU A 102 7.28 7.20 3.04
CA LEU A 102 6.06 8.02 3.16
C LEU A 102 6.37 9.45 3.64
N HIS A 103 7.26 9.61 4.63
CA HIS A 103 7.72 10.95 5.04
C HIS A 103 8.56 11.65 3.96
N PHE A 104 9.35 10.88 3.22
CA PHE A 104 10.11 11.37 2.08
C PHE A 104 9.19 11.88 0.96
N PHE A 105 8.06 11.22 0.70
CA PHE A 105 7.04 11.68 -0.27
C PHE A 105 6.46 13.02 0.14
N GLU A 106 6.04 13.15 1.40
CA GLU A 106 5.49 14.40 1.95
C GLU A 106 6.50 15.55 1.84
N SER A 107 7.73 15.31 2.29
CA SER A 107 8.79 16.33 2.28
C SER A 107 9.16 16.77 0.87
N THR A 108 9.25 15.83 -0.07
CA THR A 108 9.56 16.10 -1.48
C THR A 108 8.40 16.80 -2.16
N ALA A 109 7.16 16.42 -1.87
CA ALA A 109 5.97 17.07 -2.42
C ALA A 109 5.90 18.55 -2.00
N VAL A 110 6.18 18.87 -0.73
CA VAL A 110 6.27 20.25 -0.25
C VAL A 110 7.40 21.01 -0.96
N GLN A 111 8.58 20.40 -1.06
CA GLN A 111 9.75 21.06 -1.65
C GLN A 111 9.55 21.39 -3.14
N TYR A 112 8.96 20.50 -3.93
CA TYR A 112 8.83 20.65 -5.38
C TYR A 112 7.42 21.07 -5.83
N GLY A 113 6.46 21.21 -4.92
CA GLY A 113 5.08 21.59 -5.21
C GLY A 113 4.30 20.51 -5.94
N LEU A 114 4.37 19.26 -5.45
CA LEU A 114 3.62 18.12 -5.98
C LEU A 114 2.33 17.90 -5.20
N ASP A 115 1.28 17.46 -5.89
CA ASP A 115 -0.02 17.15 -5.28
C ASP A 115 -0.17 15.65 -5.00
N LEU A 116 -0.14 15.28 -3.71
CA LEU A 116 -0.30 13.89 -3.25
C LEU A 116 -1.75 13.38 -3.28
N THR A 117 -2.66 14.16 -3.86
CA THR A 117 -4.09 13.84 -4.07
C THR A 117 -4.52 13.99 -5.54
N ALA A 118 -3.57 14.16 -6.47
CA ALA A 118 -3.86 14.31 -7.88
C ALA A 118 -4.55 13.08 -8.47
N ILE A 119 -5.58 13.29 -9.29
CA ILE A 119 -6.37 12.22 -9.93
C ILE A 119 -6.10 12.25 -11.44
N PRO A 120 -5.84 11.10 -12.09
CA PRO A 120 -5.72 11.04 -13.55
C PRO A 120 -7.03 11.48 -14.23
N PRO A 121 -6.98 12.21 -15.37
CA PRO A 121 -8.16 12.74 -16.05
C PRO A 121 -9.17 11.64 -16.46
N ASP A 122 -8.71 10.45 -16.82
CA ASP A 122 -9.56 9.32 -17.23
C ASP A 122 -10.31 8.63 -16.08
N GLU A 123 -9.94 8.89 -14.83
CA GLU A 123 -10.56 8.28 -13.65
C GLU A 123 -11.56 9.17 -12.92
N GLY A 124 -11.63 10.46 -13.29
CA GLY A 124 -12.61 11.41 -12.77
C GLY A 124 -14.06 11.14 -13.17
N GLY A 125 -14.32 10.15 -14.04
CA GLY A 125 -15.64 9.86 -14.60
C GLY A 125 -16.34 8.58 -14.12
N GLY A 126 -15.75 7.81 -13.19
CA GLY A 126 -16.28 6.49 -12.81
C GLY A 126 -16.81 6.41 -11.38
N SER A 127 -18.14 6.34 -11.22
CA SER A 127 -18.79 5.95 -9.95
C SER A 127 -18.32 4.56 -9.50
N GLY A 128 -17.30 4.50 -8.64
CA GLY A 128 -16.75 3.25 -8.11
C GLY A 128 -15.77 3.41 -6.94
N ALA A 129 -15.76 4.57 -6.28
CA ALA A 129 -14.99 4.80 -5.07
C ALA A 129 -15.74 4.21 -3.87
N ILE A 130 -15.32 3.03 -3.41
CA ILE A 130 -15.71 2.49 -2.11
C ILE A 130 -14.79 3.15 -1.09
N SER A 131 -15.37 3.96 -0.20
CA SER A 131 -14.68 4.55 0.94
C SER A 131 -14.12 3.46 1.86
N THR A 132 -12.83 3.52 2.18
CA THR A 132 -12.17 2.64 3.17
C THR A 132 -12.37 3.11 4.61
N THR A 133 -13.26 4.07 4.87
CA THR A 133 -13.74 4.32 6.23
C THR A 133 -14.61 3.14 6.66
N GLY A 134 -14.10 2.32 7.59
CA GLY A 134 -14.85 1.24 8.22
C GLY A 134 -16.23 1.75 8.67
N SER A 135 -17.28 1.10 8.16
CA SER A 135 -18.66 1.39 8.56
C SER A 135 -18.88 0.90 9.98
N GLY A 136 -18.57 1.76 10.94
CA GLY A 136 -19.01 1.70 12.32
C GLY A 136 -20.10 2.74 12.56
N SER A 137 -21.19 2.70 11.79
CA SER A 137 -22.38 3.52 12.09
C SER A 137 -23.16 2.85 13.22
N CYS A 138 -22.93 3.33 14.46
CA CYS A 138 -23.87 3.12 15.55
C CYS A 138 -25.09 4.04 15.35
N PRO A 139 -26.33 3.53 15.38
CA PRO A 139 -27.51 4.38 15.32
C PRO A 139 -27.82 4.98 16.70
N GLY A 140 -27.99 6.29 16.75
CA GLY A 140 -28.73 6.97 17.81
C GLY A 140 -27.86 7.75 18.79
N PHE A 141 -27.81 9.07 18.62
CA PHE A 141 -28.25 10.00 19.67
C PHE A 141 -28.56 11.35 19.04
N THR A 142 -29.83 11.73 19.11
CA THR A 142 -30.35 13.04 18.76
C THR A 142 -29.93 14.08 19.80
N GLY A 143 -29.37 15.20 19.32
CA GLY A 143 -29.51 16.50 19.95
C GLY A 143 -28.39 16.92 20.91
N ALA A 144 -27.60 17.92 20.50
CA ALA A 144 -27.42 19.17 21.24
C ALA A 144 -26.53 20.13 20.44
N ILE A 145 -27.10 21.29 20.13
CA ILE A 145 -26.40 22.50 19.71
C ILE A 145 -25.84 23.15 20.97
N CYS A 146 -24.56 23.54 20.97
CA CYS A 146 -24.09 24.68 21.74
C CYS A 146 -22.88 25.31 21.04
N GLY A 147 -23.01 26.61 20.73
CA GLY A 147 -21.97 27.44 20.17
C GLY A 147 -21.30 28.35 21.20
N ALA A 148 -20.21 28.96 20.74
CA ALA A 148 -19.46 30.08 21.31
C ALA A 148 -18.67 29.75 22.61
N THR A 149 -17.45 30.23 22.86
CA THR A 149 -16.83 31.53 22.58
C THR A 149 -15.29 31.48 22.69
N ASN A 150 -14.64 32.42 22.00
CA ASN A 150 -13.25 32.91 22.15
C ASN A 150 -12.73 32.99 23.60
N ASN A 151 -11.42 32.84 23.84
CA ASN A 151 -10.44 33.96 23.85
C ASN A 151 -9.00 33.58 24.27
N SER A 152 -8.06 34.33 23.69
CA SER A 152 -6.77 34.85 24.23
C SER A 152 -5.63 33.93 24.70
N VAL A 153 -4.60 33.89 23.85
CA VAL A 153 -3.17 34.22 24.07
C VAL A 153 -2.78 34.76 25.46
N SER A 154 -1.70 34.20 26.04
CA SER A 154 -0.68 34.90 26.85
C SER A 154 0.67 34.17 26.78
N GLN A 155 1.72 34.97 26.56
CA GLN A 155 3.15 34.63 26.53
C GLN A 155 3.79 34.47 27.93
N ALA A 156 5.06 34.06 27.88
CA ALA A 156 6.16 34.30 28.83
C ALA A 156 6.34 33.21 29.91
N GLU A 157 7.53 32.79 30.31
CA GLU A 157 8.91 33.07 29.93
C GLU A 157 9.81 32.00 30.59
N SER A 158 11.05 31.92 30.12
CA SER A 158 12.20 31.16 30.61
C SER A 158 12.50 31.26 32.11
N GLY A 159 12.99 30.17 32.72
CA GLY A 159 13.52 30.16 34.08
C GLY A 159 14.29 28.87 34.42
N GLU A 160 15.61 29.01 34.43
CA GLU A 160 16.74 28.21 34.89
C GLU A 160 16.60 26.92 35.73
N ILE A 161 17.60 26.07 35.48
CA ILE A 161 17.96 24.78 36.09
C ILE A 161 18.53 24.99 37.50
N ASN A 162 18.18 24.11 38.44
CA ASN A 162 19.04 23.84 39.59
C ASN A 162 18.98 22.36 40.01
N GLU A 163 20.16 21.73 40.11
CA GLU A 163 20.40 20.33 40.46
C GLU A 163 20.41 20.13 41.98
N ASN A 164 19.65 19.16 42.49
CA ASN A 164 20.09 18.09 43.42
C ASN A 164 18.88 17.44 44.11
N SER A 165 18.55 16.21 43.73
CA SER A 165 18.21 15.17 44.71
C SER A 165 18.25 13.79 44.05
N THR A 166 19.18 12.99 44.53
CA THR A 166 19.39 11.58 44.26
C THR A 166 18.22 10.74 44.79
N THR A 167 17.41 10.17 43.90
CA THR A 167 16.58 8.98 44.22
C THR A 167 16.46 8.05 43.00
N ASN A 168 16.63 6.75 43.24
CA ASN A 168 16.65 5.66 42.25
C ASN A 168 15.37 5.57 41.39
N PRO A 169 15.45 5.46 40.05
CA PRO A 169 14.28 5.23 39.21
C PRO A 169 14.12 3.72 38.96
N ARG A 170 13.50 2.99 39.90
CA ARG A 170 13.02 1.62 39.66
C ARG A 170 11.61 1.31 40.13
N GLU A 171 10.84 2.32 40.50
CA GLU A 171 9.44 2.17 40.90
C GLU A 171 8.61 3.28 40.27
N ASN A 172 8.22 3.13 39.00
CA ASN A 172 7.07 3.84 38.42
C ASN A 172 6.72 3.31 37.01
N LEU A 173 6.57 1.99 36.88
CA LEU A 173 6.06 1.40 35.63
C LEU A 173 5.09 0.24 35.90
N HIS A 174 4.04 0.49 36.68
CA HIS A 174 2.89 -0.41 36.77
C HIS A 174 1.64 0.37 37.21
N ASN A 175 1.09 1.21 36.32
CA ASN A 175 -0.23 1.84 36.52
C ASN A 175 -1.11 1.85 35.25
N LEU A 176 -0.81 0.99 34.26
CA LEU A 176 -1.61 0.81 33.04
C LEU A 176 -2.29 -0.56 32.98
N CYS A 177 -2.79 -1.05 34.11
CA CYS A 177 -3.70 -2.19 34.12
C CYS A 177 -4.72 -2.03 35.25
N LYS A 178 -5.83 -1.35 34.96
CA LYS A 178 -7.04 -1.39 35.79
C LYS A 178 -8.21 -1.86 34.92
N SER A 179 -8.61 -3.10 35.22
CA SER A 179 -9.94 -3.70 35.05
C SER A 179 -10.69 -3.39 33.75
N GLN A 180 -10.55 -4.24 32.74
CA GLN A 180 -11.64 -4.45 31.79
C GLN A 180 -12.56 -5.54 32.33
N GLY A 181 -13.84 -5.17 32.48
CA GLY A 181 -14.91 -6.02 32.97
C GLY A 181 -15.21 -7.17 32.03
N GLU A 182 -15.57 -8.28 32.64
CA GLU A 182 -16.01 -9.53 32.04
C GLU A 182 -17.29 -9.29 31.22
N CYS A 183 -17.24 -9.53 29.91
CA CYS A 183 -18.45 -9.68 29.09
C CYS A 183 -18.91 -11.13 29.16
N GLN A 184 -19.92 -11.36 30.00
CA GLN A 184 -20.63 -12.61 30.16
C GLN A 184 -21.63 -12.77 28.98
N MET A 185 -21.43 -13.79 28.16
CA MET A 185 -22.37 -14.19 27.11
C MET A 185 -23.65 -14.76 27.74
N GLN A 186 -24.82 -14.31 27.29
CA GLN A 186 -26.10 -15.00 27.53
C GLN A 186 -26.73 -15.42 26.20
N ALA A 187 -27.04 -16.72 26.13
CA ALA A 187 -27.75 -17.36 25.04
C ALA A 187 -29.25 -17.04 25.12
N GLY A 188 -29.87 -16.77 23.96
CA GLY A 188 -31.31 -16.56 23.84
C GLY A 188 -31.71 -16.53 22.36
N SER A 189 -32.17 -17.68 21.88
CA SER A 189 -32.75 -17.91 20.56
C SER A 189 -34.08 -17.20 20.40
N GLU A 190 -34.34 -16.55 19.25
CA GLU A 190 -35.69 -16.46 18.68
C GLU A 190 -35.62 -16.16 17.17
N ILE A 191 -36.09 -17.13 16.39
CA ILE A 191 -36.28 -17.08 14.94
C ILE A 191 -37.70 -16.55 14.71
N CYS A 192 -37.85 -15.49 13.90
CA CYS A 192 -39.16 -15.03 13.45
C CYS A 192 -39.20 -15.03 11.90
N SER A 193 -39.90 -16.01 11.34
CA SER A 193 -40.24 -16.07 9.91
C SER A 193 -41.61 -15.42 9.68
N PRO A 194 -41.81 -14.62 8.61
CA PRO A 194 -43.15 -14.13 8.26
C PRO A 194 -43.92 -15.16 7.42
N PRO A 195 -45.24 -15.33 7.64
CA PRO A 195 -46.06 -16.25 6.86
C PRO A 195 -46.52 -15.64 5.53
N THR A 196 -46.66 -16.52 4.55
CA THR A 196 -47.27 -16.31 3.24
C THR A 196 -48.79 -16.49 3.29
N GLY A 197 -49.54 -15.69 2.51
CA GLY A 197 -50.83 -16.13 1.96
C GLY A 197 -52.00 -15.13 1.94
N HIS A 198 -52.51 -14.92 0.71
CA HIS A 198 -53.92 -14.75 0.31
C HIS A 198 -54.51 -13.35 -0.03
N THR A 199 -54.52 -13.08 -1.34
CA THR A 199 -55.68 -12.81 -2.25
C THR A 199 -56.93 -12.05 -1.75
N GLY A 200 -57.33 -10.99 -2.48
CA GLY A 200 -58.74 -10.57 -2.60
C GLY A 200 -59.06 -9.10 -2.93
N THR A 201 -59.18 -8.78 -4.22
CA THR A 201 -60.16 -7.87 -4.90
C THR A 201 -60.63 -6.51 -4.32
N SER A 202 -60.34 -5.45 -5.12
CA SER A 202 -61.21 -4.38 -5.67
C SER A 202 -62.03 -3.45 -4.77
N ALA A 203 -61.70 -2.14 -4.79
CA ALA A 203 -62.62 -1.04 -5.13
C ALA A 203 -61.84 0.29 -5.29
N ALA A 204 -62.12 1.03 -6.37
CA ALA A 204 -61.59 2.36 -6.67
C ALA A 204 -62.56 3.47 -6.25
N PRO A 205 -62.07 4.69 -5.97
CA PRO A 205 -62.85 5.90 -6.19
C PRO A 205 -62.23 6.81 -7.27
N THR A 206 -63.13 7.31 -8.10
CA THR A 206 -63.02 8.26 -9.21
C THR A 206 -62.40 9.61 -8.86
N THR A 207 -61.57 10.16 -9.76
CA THR A 207 -61.29 11.60 -9.87
C THR A 207 -61.49 12.06 -11.33
N PRO A 208 -61.86 13.34 -11.56
CA PRO A 208 -62.46 13.82 -12.80
C PRO A 208 -61.44 14.22 -13.87
N ASP A 209 -61.95 14.30 -15.11
CA ASP A 209 -61.29 14.61 -16.37
C ASP A 209 -60.34 15.83 -16.36
N CYS A 210 -59.13 15.64 -16.86
CA CYS A 210 -58.26 16.69 -17.41
C CYS A 210 -57.74 16.23 -18.79
N GLU A 211 -57.86 17.14 -19.77
CA GLU A 211 -57.48 17.04 -21.20
C GLU A 211 -56.09 16.40 -21.48
N PRO A 212 -55.89 15.73 -22.63
CA PRO A 212 -54.60 15.16 -22.99
C PRO A 212 -53.57 16.24 -23.32
N CYS A 213 -52.58 16.44 -22.44
CA CYS A 213 -51.39 17.21 -22.73
C CYS A 213 -50.60 16.56 -23.89
N GLN A 214 -50.43 17.30 -25.00
CA GLN A 214 -49.57 16.90 -26.11
C GLN A 214 -48.10 16.76 -25.67
N PRO A 215 -47.31 15.87 -26.29
CA PRO A 215 -45.91 15.69 -25.94
C PRO A 215 -45.08 16.89 -26.42
N SER A 216 -44.79 17.79 -25.50
CA SER A 216 -43.74 18.81 -25.66
C SER A 216 -42.40 18.10 -25.87
N ARG A 217 -41.80 18.37 -27.02
CA ARG A 217 -40.45 18.00 -27.43
C ARG A 217 -39.45 18.38 -26.32
N LEU A 218 -38.96 17.39 -25.57
CA LEU A 218 -37.86 17.57 -24.62
C LEU A 218 -36.56 17.77 -25.39
N THR A 219 -36.11 19.02 -25.39
CA THR A 219 -34.77 19.47 -25.75
C THR A 219 -33.74 19.00 -24.73
N SER A 220 -32.59 18.55 -25.25
CA SER A 220 -31.30 18.28 -24.61
C SER A 220 -31.31 17.45 -23.33
N ALA A 221 -30.86 16.19 -23.45
CA ALA A 221 -30.33 15.44 -22.31
C ALA A 221 -29.24 16.29 -21.64
N ALA A 222 -29.39 16.56 -20.34
CA ALA A 222 -28.32 17.10 -19.53
C ALA A 222 -27.09 16.17 -19.62
N PRO A 223 -25.86 16.70 -19.57
CA PRO A 223 -24.68 15.86 -19.41
C PRO A 223 -24.89 14.94 -18.21
N PRO A 224 -24.44 13.67 -18.25
CA PRO A 224 -24.51 12.82 -17.07
C PRO A 224 -23.85 13.58 -15.91
N GLU A 225 -24.59 13.79 -14.82
CA GLU A 225 -24.03 14.37 -13.61
C GLU A 225 -22.85 13.50 -13.19
N GLN A 226 -21.64 14.00 -13.44
CA GLN A 226 -20.43 13.39 -12.91
C GLN A 226 -20.54 13.54 -11.39
N GLY A 227 -20.78 12.42 -10.72
CA GLY A 227 -20.83 12.38 -9.26
C GLY A 227 -19.53 12.94 -8.66
N PRO A 228 -19.54 13.29 -7.36
CA PRO A 228 -18.37 13.87 -6.71
C PRO A 228 -17.11 13.04 -6.97
N VAL A 229 -16.08 13.69 -7.55
CA VAL A 229 -14.78 13.08 -7.82
C VAL A 229 -14.04 12.95 -6.50
N PHE A 230 -13.85 11.71 -6.03
CA PHE A 230 -13.10 11.41 -4.80
C PHE A 230 -11.73 10.84 -5.14
N PHE A 231 -10.69 11.34 -4.44
CA PHE A 231 -9.37 10.73 -4.48
C PHE A 231 -9.43 9.30 -3.95
N ALA A 232 -9.11 8.33 -4.80
CA ALA A 232 -9.14 6.91 -4.48
C ALA A 232 -8.06 6.15 -5.25
N ALA A 233 -7.82 4.90 -4.83
CA ALA A 233 -6.96 3.99 -5.56
C ALA A 233 -7.57 3.70 -6.93
N ASN A 234 -6.76 3.93 -7.97
CA ASN A 234 -7.04 3.56 -9.35
C ASN A 234 -7.20 2.03 -9.48
N ARG A 235 -7.66 1.54 -10.63
CA ARG A 235 -7.92 0.09 -10.80
C ARG A 235 -6.68 -0.77 -10.57
N ILE A 236 -5.51 -0.31 -11.04
CA ILE A 236 -4.26 -1.05 -10.92
C ILE A 236 -3.73 -1.01 -9.48
N THR A 237 -3.71 0.17 -8.86
CA THR A 237 -3.37 0.37 -7.44
C THR A 237 -4.27 -0.50 -6.56
N ARG A 238 -5.59 -0.54 -6.82
CA ARG A 238 -6.52 -1.42 -6.10
C ARG A 238 -6.17 -2.90 -6.28
N ALA A 239 -5.91 -3.33 -7.51
CA ALA A 239 -5.48 -4.72 -7.77
C ALA A 239 -4.17 -5.06 -7.05
N TYR A 240 -3.26 -4.10 -6.91
CA TYR A 240 -2.01 -4.24 -6.14
C TYR A 240 -2.29 -4.39 -4.64
N ILE A 241 -3.15 -3.54 -4.08
CA ILE A 241 -3.61 -3.62 -2.68
C ILE A 241 -4.26 -4.99 -2.42
N ASP A 242 -5.13 -5.45 -3.31
CA ASP A 242 -5.81 -6.73 -3.18
C ASP A 242 -4.83 -7.91 -3.25
N MET A 243 -3.83 -7.85 -4.15
CA MET A 243 -2.76 -8.84 -4.22
C MET A 243 -1.98 -8.91 -2.90
N PHE A 244 -1.63 -7.76 -2.32
CA PHE A 244 -0.98 -7.66 -1.02
C PHE A 244 -1.82 -8.27 0.11
N MET A 245 -3.11 -7.96 0.19
CA MET A 245 -3.98 -8.57 1.18
C MET A 245 -4.10 -10.08 0.98
N SER A 246 -4.15 -10.54 -0.27
CA SER A 246 -4.22 -11.97 -0.60
C SER A 246 -2.93 -12.71 -0.22
N ALA A 247 -1.76 -12.18 -0.58
CA ALA A 247 -0.46 -12.77 -0.26
C ALA A 247 -0.17 -12.77 1.25
N GLY A 248 -0.65 -11.74 1.96
CA GLY A 248 -0.61 -11.66 3.42
C GLY A 248 -1.59 -12.59 4.12
N SER A 249 -2.62 -13.11 3.44
CA SER A 249 -3.72 -13.84 4.08
C SER A 249 -3.28 -15.13 4.81
N PRO A 250 -4.02 -15.60 5.83
CA PRO A 250 -3.68 -16.81 6.58
C PRO A 250 -3.58 -18.09 5.73
N GLY A 251 -4.23 -18.12 4.56
CA GLY A 251 -4.21 -19.27 3.64
C GLY A 251 -2.97 -19.36 2.75
N VAL A 252 -2.13 -18.32 2.73
CA VAL A 252 -0.92 -18.23 1.90
C VAL A 252 0.32 -18.43 2.77
N SER A 253 1.30 -19.21 2.30
CA SER A 253 2.51 -19.48 3.07
C SER A 253 3.37 -18.23 3.27
N ALA A 254 4.23 -18.24 4.30
CA ALA A 254 5.21 -17.16 4.48
C ALA A 254 6.17 -17.04 3.29
N LEU A 255 6.56 -18.17 2.69
CA LEU A 255 7.44 -18.20 1.51
C LEU A 255 6.84 -17.44 0.33
N GLU A 256 5.57 -17.68 0.02
CA GLU A 256 4.85 -16.97 -1.05
C GLU A 256 4.78 -15.47 -0.77
N GLY A 257 4.51 -15.08 0.48
CA GLY A 257 4.52 -13.68 0.90
C GLY A 257 5.88 -13.01 0.73
N ILE A 258 6.96 -13.67 1.15
CA ILE A 258 8.34 -13.17 0.95
C ILE A 258 8.69 -13.10 -0.54
N ALA A 259 8.18 -14.03 -1.36
CA ALA A 259 8.36 -13.98 -2.81
C ALA A 259 7.67 -12.75 -3.43
N VAL A 260 6.46 -12.40 -2.98
CA VAL A 260 5.78 -11.16 -3.39
C VAL A 260 6.59 -9.93 -2.98
N LEU A 261 7.02 -9.85 -1.72
CA LEU A 261 7.87 -8.77 -1.23
C LEU A 261 9.15 -8.61 -2.08
N TRP A 262 9.90 -9.69 -2.28
CA TRP A 262 11.11 -9.62 -3.10
C TRP A 262 10.81 -9.21 -4.55
N ALA A 263 9.72 -9.74 -5.13
CA ALA A 263 9.34 -9.47 -6.51
C ALA A 263 9.01 -7.99 -6.74
N THR A 264 8.27 -7.35 -5.83
CA THR A 264 7.96 -5.92 -5.93
C THR A 264 9.24 -5.08 -5.85
N GLU A 265 10.09 -5.38 -4.87
CA GLU A 265 11.34 -4.62 -4.62
C GLU A 265 12.34 -4.75 -5.78
N VAL A 266 12.50 -5.95 -6.35
CA VAL A 266 13.42 -6.17 -7.48
C VAL A 266 12.89 -5.53 -8.77
N CYS A 267 11.58 -5.48 -8.98
CA CYS A 267 10.99 -4.76 -10.11
C CYS A 267 11.25 -3.26 -9.98
N TYR A 268 11.00 -2.70 -8.80
CA TYR A 268 11.20 -1.29 -8.51
C TYR A 268 12.67 -0.86 -8.65
N LEU A 269 13.60 -1.64 -8.07
CA LEU A 269 15.05 -1.42 -8.22
C LEU A 269 15.49 -1.39 -9.69
N ARG A 270 14.98 -2.33 -10.50
CA ARG A 270 15.30 -2.41 -11.94
C ARG A 270 14.72 -1.22 -12.70
N ALA A 271 13.49 -0.84 -12.41
CA ALA A 271 12.81 0.31 -13.02
C ALA A 271 13.59 1.61 -12.78
N TRP A 272 13.96 1.88 -11.53
CA TRP A 272 14.69 3.10 -11.19
C TRP A 272 16.14 3.11 -11.67
N ARG A 273 16.79 1.95 -11.79
CA ARG A 273 18.08 1.83 -12.46
C ARG A 273 18.01 2.11 -13.95
N TYR A 274 16.93 1.69 -14.60
CA TYR A 274 16.70 2.04 -15.99
C TYR A 274 16.54 3.55 -16.15
N ALA A 275 15.73 4.21 -15.31
CA ALA A 275 15.61 5.67 -15.29
C ALA A 275 16.97 6.37 -15.04
N ALA A 276 17.73 5.91 -14.04
CA ALA A 276 19.07 6.45 -13.71
C ALA A 276 20.06 6.36 -14.89
N SER A 277 19.89 5.42 -15.81
CA SER A 277 20.76 5.28 -16.99
C SER A 277 20.69 6.48 -17.96
N TYR A 278 19.59 7.24 -17.93
CA TYR A 278 19.40 8.44 -18.77
C TYR A 278 20.10 9.67 -18.20
N GLY A 279 20.16 9.81 -16.87
CA GLY A 279 20.89 10.91 -16.23
C GLY A 279 22.38 10.94 -16.60
N LYS A 280 23.01 9.76 -16.72
CA LYS A 280 24.40 9.62 -17.17
C LYS A 280 24.60 10.09 -18.62
N LYS A 281 23.62 9.81 -19.50
CA LYS A 281 23.65 10.24 -20.91
C LYS A 281 23.49 11.76 -21.05
N LYS A 282 22.62 12.38 -20.25
CA LYS A 282 22.39 13.84 -20.24
C LYS A 282 23.62 14.60 -19.71
N ALA A 283 24.24 14.12 -18.63
CA ALA A 283 25.49 14.69 -18.10
C ALA A 283 26.62 14.66 -19.15
N ALA A 284 26.73 13.58 -19.93
CA ALA A 284 27.69 13.48 -21.04
C ALA A 284 27.36 14.42 -22.23
N ALA A 285 26.10 14.83 -22.39
CA ALA A 285 25.63 15.70 -23.47
C ALA A 285 25.72 17.21 -23.16
N GLY A 286 26.15 17.60 -21.95
CA GLY A 286 26.48 18.99 -21.61
C GLY A 286 25.33 20.00 -21.59
N LYS A 287 24.05 19.56 -21.71
CA LYS A 287 22.88 20.44 -21.60
C LYS A 287 22.30 20.39 -20.19
N ALA A 288 22.53 21.46 -19.42
CA ALA A 288 21.80 21.75 -18.19
C ALA A 288 20.42 22.32 -18.57
N ASP A 289 19.52 21.45 -18.98
CA ASP A 289 18.11 21.81 -19.13
C ASP A 289 17.39 21.64 -17.78
N VAL A 290 16.47 22.55 -17.49
CA VAL A 290 15.64 22.50 -16.27
C VAL A 290 14.68 21.33 -16.42
N ASP A 291 14.69 20.40 -15.47
CA ASP A 291 13.78 19.26 -15.53
C ASP A 291 12.32 19.74 -15.39
N ALA A 292 11.41 19.15 -16.17
CA ALA A 292 10.01 19.56 -16.24
C ALA A 292 9.24 19.37 -14.90
N ASP A 293 9.75 18.53 -14.01
CA ASP A 293 9.26 18.33 -12.64
C ASP A 293 9.96 19.22 -11.60
N GLY A 294 10.85 20.12 -12.04
CA GLY A 294 11.69 20.94 -11.17
C GLY A 294 12.87 20.19 -10.53
N GLY A 295 13.18 18.98 -10.97
CA GLY A 295 14.31 18.17 -10.49
C GLY A 295 13.93 17.09 -9.48
N ALA A 296 12.65 16.98 -9.07
CA ALA A 296 12.20 16.05 -8.04
C ALA A 296 12.64 14.60 -8.30
N LEU A 297 12.46 14.10 -9.52
CA LEU A 297 12.84 12.74 -9.90
C LEU A 297 14.35 12.55 -9.88
N ARG A 298 15.10 13.40 -10.58
CA ARG A 298 16.55 13.22 -10.75
C ARG A 298 17.36 13.53 -9.50
N GLU A 299 16.89 14.44 -8.66
CA GLU A 299 17.59 14.85 -7.44
C GLU A 299 17.20 14.03 -6.21
N LYS A 300 15.97 13.49 -6.17
CA LYS A 300 15.43 12.82 -4.99
C LYS A 300 15.06 11.35 -5.25
N PHE A 301 14.05 11.10 -6.09
CA PHE A 301 13.45 9.76 -6.24
C PHE A 301 14.39 8.75 -6.91
N ILE A 302 14.97 9.09 -8.06
CA ILE A 302 15.86 8.19 -8.82
C ILE A 302 17.08 7.78 -7.97
N PRO A 303 17.82 8.70 -7.32
CA PRO A 303 18.93 8.31 -6.44
C PRO A 303 18.51 7.41 -5.29
N ASN A 304 17.33 7.64 -4.69
CA ASN A 304 16.83 6.86 -3.55
C ASN A 304 16.67 5.37 -3.91
N TRP A 305 15.93 5.08 -4.98
CA TRP A 305 15.58 3.71 -5.36
C TRP A 305 16.53 3.05 -6.37
N SER A 306 17.57 3.76 -6.82
CA SER A 306 18.69 3.16 -7.57
C SER A 306 19.97 3.02 -6.74
N SER A 307 19.90 3.37 -5.45
CA SER A 307 21.00 3.37 -4.49
C SER A 307 21.58 1.98 -4.21
N LYS A 308 22.77 1.96 -3.60
CA LYS A 308 23.44 0.70 -3.19
C LYS A 308 22.82 0.14 -1.92
N GLU A 309 22.33 1.03 -1.08
CA GLU A 309 21.60 0.73 0.15
C GLU A 309 20.30 -0.02 -0.18
N PHE A 310 19.52 0.50 -1.14
CA PHE A 310 18.30 -0.15 -1.60
C PHE A 310 18.59 -1.49 -2.30
N GLU A 311 19.60 -1.56 -3.18
CA GLU A 311 20.05 -2.84 -3.75
C GLU A 311 20.42 -3.86 -2.67
N GLY A 312 21.15 -3.43 -1.64
CA GLY A 312 21.52 -4.28 -0.51
C GLY A 312 20.30 -4.82 0.23
N PHE A 313 19.25 -4.02 0.41
CA PHE A 313 17.98 -4.47 0.97
C PHE A 313 17.27 -5.50 0.08
N VAL A 314 17.13 -5.22 -1.23
CA VAL A 314 16.52 -6.16 -2.18
C VAL A 314 17.25 -7.52 -2.20
N ASN A 315 18.58 -7.49 -2.19
CA ASN A 315 19.40 -8.70 -2.15
C ASN A 315 19.17 -9.49 -0.86
N ARG A 316 19.09 -8.84 0.31
CA ARG A 316 18.79 -9.53 1.58
C ARG A 316 17.45 -10.25 1.55
N ILE A 317 16.41 -9.66 0.97
CA ILE A 317 15.11 -10.35 0.82
C ILE A 317 15.28 -11.59 -0.08
N GLY A 318 16.04 -11.46 -1.17
CA GLY A 318 16.32 -12.57 -2.09
C GLY A 318 17.09 -13.72 -1.43
N ASP A 319 18.11 -13.40 -0.63
CA ASP A 319 18.89 -14.38 0.14
C ASP A 319 18.00 -15.14 1.12
N VAL A 320 17.12 -14.43 1.85
CA VAL A 320 16.13 -15.05 2.74
C VAL A 320 15.20 -15.99 1.97
N LEU A 321 14.68 -15.55 0.81
CA LEU A 321 13.79 -16.36 -0.01
C LEU A 321 14.46 -17.65 -0.48
N ASP A 322 15.71 -17.56 -0.96
CA ASP A 322 16.48 -18.72 -1.41
C ASP A 322 16.85 -19.66 -0.26
N GLU A 323 17.18 -19.12 0.92
CA GLU A 323 17.45 -19.90 2.13
C GLU A 323 16.21 -20.66 2.63
N MET A 324 15.03 -20.01 2.61
CA MET A 324 13.77 -20.65 2.99
C MET A 324 13.51 -21.90 2.13
N VAL A 325 13.69 -21.80 0.81
CA VAL A 325 13.56 -22.94 -0.11
C VAL A 325 14.64 -24.00 0.15
N GLY A 326 15.87 -23.58 0.42
CA GLY A 326 16.99 -24.49 0.70
C GLY A 326 16.80 -25.35 1.97
N LYS A 327 16.03 -24.86 2.94
CA LYS A 327 15.73 -25.54 4.21
C LYS A 327 14.51 -26.47 4.16
N MET A 328 13.72 -26.40 3.10
CA MET A 328 12.51 -27.23 2.95
C MET A 328 12.86 -28.71 2.72
N LYS A 329 12.04 -29.60 3.29
CA LYS A 329 12.15 -31.05 3.15
C LYS A 329 11.06 -31.54 2.20
N GLY A 330 11.40 -32.49 1.34
CA GLY A 330 10.45 -33.05 0.37
C GLY A 330 10.50 -32.33 -0.98
N VAL A 331 10.85 -33.08 -2.02
CA VAL A 331 11.03 -32.52 -3.37
C VAL A 331 9.69 -32.07 -3.96
N GLU A 332 8.64 -32.88 -3.81
CA GLU A 332 7.31 -32.58 -4.37
C GLU A 332 6.69 -31.32 -3.74
N GLU A 333 6.69 -31.23 -2.41
CA GLU A 333 6.20 -30.04 -1.71
C GLU A 333 6.99 -28.78 -2.08
N THR A 334 8.31 -28.92 -2.26
CA THR A 334 9.17 -27.83 -2.70
C THR A 334 8.81 -27.35 -4.10
N GLU A 335 8.63 -28.25 -5.06
CA GLU A 335 8.25 -27.87 -6.42
C GLU A 335 6.85 -27.23 -6.47
N VAL A 336 5.89 -27.73 -5.67
CA VAL A 336 4.56 -27.11 -5.56
C VAL A 336 4.65 -25.67 -5.03
N LEU A 337 5.43 -25.43 -3.97
CA LEU A 337 5.61 -24.09 -3.42
C LEU A 337 6.36 -23.17 -4.39
N ARG A 338 7.39 -23.66 -5.09
CA ARG A 338 8.06 -22.91 -6.16
C ARG A 338 7.07 -22.50 -7.25
N ALA A 339 6.21 -23.42 -7.71
CA ALA A 339 5.20 -23.12 -8.71
C ALA A 339 4.21 -22.05 -8.24
N ARG A 340 3.80 -22.06 -6.96
CA ARG A 340 2.96 -20.99 -6.38
C ARG A 340 3.68 -19.64 -6.35
N CYS A 341 4.94 -19.60 -5.93
CA CYS A 341 5.76 -18.38 -5.98
C CYS A 341 5.90 -17.85 -7.41
N LEU A 342 5.95 -18.73 -8.42
CA LEU A 342 5.97 -18.32 -9.83
C LEU A 342 4.67 -17.64 -10.27
N GLU A 343 3.51 -18.11 -9.80
CA GLU A 343 2.23 -17.44 -10.10
C GLU A 343 2.16 -16.05 -9.47
N TRP A 344 2.62 -15.91 -8.22
CA TRP A 344 2.77 -14.60 -7.57
C TRP A 344 3.72 -13.68 -8.35
N TRP A 345 4.89 -14.19 -8.75
CA TRP A 345 5.84 -13.45 -9.57
C TRP A 345 5.22 -12.94 -10.87
N LYS A 346 4.47 -13.79 -11.60
CA LYS A 346 3.78 -13.38 -12.82
C LYS A 346 2.76 -12.29 -12.56
N GLN A 347 2.02 -12.38 -11.45
CA GLN A 347 1.04 -11.37 -11.06
C GLN A 347 1.70 -10.03 -10.73
N VAL A 348 2.80 -10.04 -9.96
CA VAL A 348 3.58 -8.84 -9.65
C VAL A 348 4.08 -8.18 -10.92
N VAL A 349 4.74 -8.93 -11.81
CA VAL A 349 5.27 -8.39 -13.07
C VAL A 349 4.16 -7.82 -13.96
N TRP A 350 2.98 -8.46 -13.97
CA TRP A 350 1.84 -7.96 -14.73
C TRP A 350 1.28 -6.65 -14.18
N LEU A 351 1.24 -6.49 -12.86
CA LEU A 351 0.82 -5.26 -12.19
C LEU A 351 1.84 -4.14 -12.38
N GLU A 352 3.13 -4.42 -12.18
CA GLU A 352 4.24 -3.49 -12.38
C GLU A 352 4.25 -2.88 -13.79
N GLU A 353 3.98 -3.69 -14.82
CA GLU A 353 3.84 -3.20 -16.20
C GLU A 353 2.73 -2.14 -16.37
N ARG A 354 1.66 -2.23 -15.59
CA ARG A 354 0.46 -1.38 -15.71
C ARG A 354 0.40 -0.27 -14.66
N PHE A 355 1.32 -0.30 -13.70
CA PHE A 355 1.33 0.66 -12.61
C PHE A 355 1.83 2.04 -13.07
N TRP A 356 2.72 2.05 -14.06
CA TRP A 356 3.21 3.27 -14.66
C TRP A 356 2.12 3.97 -15.48
N PRO A 357 1.97 5.30 -15.38
CA PRO A 357 1.07 6.05 -16.25
C PRO A 357 1.40 5.88 -17.72
N ASP A 358 0.37 5.81 -18.55
CA ASP A 358 0.50 5.89 -20.00
C ASP A 358 1.12 7.24 -20.38
N MET A 359 2.05 7.21 -21.34
CA MET A 359 2.75 8.38 -21.84
C MET A 359 2.36 8.56 -23.32
N ASP A 360 1.55 9.58 -23.60
CA ASP A 360 1.10 9.94 -24.96
C ASP A 360 2.22 10.50 -25.85
#